data_AF-A0A7Y0BT35-F1
#
_entry.id   AF-A0A7Y0BT35-F1
#
_cell.length_a   1.000
_cell.length_b   1.000
_cell.length_c   1.000
_cell.angle_alpha   90.00
_cell.angle_beta   90.00
_cell.angle_gamma   90.00
#
_symmetry.space_group_name_H-M   'P 1'
#
loop_
_entity.id
_entity.type
_entity.pdbx_description
1 polymer ?
#
loop_
_entity_poly.entity_id
_entity_poly.type
_entity_poly.pdbx_seq_one_letter_code
_entity_poly.pdbx_strand_id
1 'polypeptide(L)'
;MELANRQGDIEAGILSIQINTLNVLVSSMALQCARLADQPVTWLHDLETLALAAADGAPFLKAGSIGPDMMRAAVLASLEEIITRLKTVADTTGPLAPF
;
A
#
# COMPACT_ATOMS: atom_id res chain seq x y z
N MET A 1 29.12 0.04 20.26
CA MET A 1 28.67 -0.62 19.02
C MET A 1 27.26 -1.20 19.18
N GLU A 2 26.94 -1.90 20.27
CA GLU A 2 25.58 -2.42 20.55
C GLU A 2 24.47 -1.36 20.67
N LEU A 3 24.75 -0.20 21.28
CA LEU A 3 23.73 0.86 21.44
C LEU A 3 23.30 1.47 20.10
N ALA A 4 24.22 1.63 19.15
CA ALA A 4 23.90 2.12 17.80
C ALA A 4 23.08 1.10 17.01
N ASN A 5 23.34 -0.21 17.20
CA ASN A 5 22.53 -1.27 16.62
C ASN A 5 21.10 -1.27 17.20
N ARG A 6 20.94 -1.14 18.52
CA ARG A 6 19.62 -1.09 19.16
C ARG A 6 18.81 0.13 18.75
N GLN A 7 19.47 1.27 18.54
CA GLN A 7 18.80 2.48 18.03
C GLN A 7 18.28 2.27 16.60
N GLY A 8 19.09 1.66 15.73
CA GLY A 8 18.70 1.30 14.36
C GLY A 8 17.54 0.30 14.31
N ASP A 9 17.53 -0.68 15.22
CA ASP A 9 16.44 -1.68 15.31
C ASP A 9 15.11 -1.04 15.77
N ILE A 10 15.16 -0.08 16.69
CA ILE A 10 13.97 0.66 17.15
C ILE A 10 13.41 1.54 16.04
N GLU A 11 14.27 2.27 15.32
CA GLU A 11 13.86 3.11 14.19
C GLU A 11 13.26 2.28 13.06
N ALA A 12 13.87 1.15 12.71
CA ALA A 12 13.33 0.20 11.74
C ALA A 12 11.98 -0.39 12.19
N GLY A 13 11.84 -0.70 13.49
CA GLY A 13 10.59 -1.16 14.08
C GLY A 13 9.46 -0.12 13.98
N ILE A 14 9.75 1.14 14.33
CA ILE A 14 8.79 2.25 14.22
C ILE A 14 8.36 2.46 12.76
N LEU A 15 9.31 2.46 11.83
CA LEU A 15 9.03 2.63 10.40
C LEU A 15 8.12 1.50 9.89
N SER A 16 8.38 0.25 10.30
CA SER A 16 7.56 -0.91 9.95
C SER A 16 6.13 -0.80 10.50
N ILE A 17 5.95 -0.33 11.74
CA ILE A 17 4.63 -0.06 12.32
C ILE A 17 3.89 1.02 11.53
N GLN A 18 4.56 2.10 11.17
CA GLN A 18 3.97 3.20 10.40
C GLN A 18 3.52 2.75 9.01
N ILE A 19 4.38 2.01 8.28
CA ILE A 19 4.05 1.45 6.96
C ILE A 19 2.86 0.51 7.06
N ASN A 20 2.86 -0.42 8.01
CA ASN A 20 1.75 -1.35 8.19
C ASN A 20 0.44 -0.63 8.53
N THR A 21 0.49 0.41 9.35
CA THR A 21 -0.68 1.22 9.69
C THR A 21 -1.23 1.95 8.47
N LEU A 22 -0.37 2.57 7.66
CA LEU A 22 -0.77 3.21 6.40
C LEU A 22 -1.38 2.20 5.42
N ASN A 23 -0.78 1.01 5.29
CA ASN A 23 -1.32 -0.06 4.45
C ASN A 23 -2.73 -0.48 4.88
N VAL A 24 -2.97 -0.62 6.19
CA VAL A 24 -4.31 -0.95 6.73
C VAL A 24 -5.32 0.17 6.46
N LEU A 25 -4.93 1.44 6.65
CA LEU A 25 -5.80 2.58 6.40
C LEU A 25 -6.17 2.70 4.92
N VAL A 26 -5.18 2.65 4.03
CA VAL A 26 -5.38 2.70 2.57
C VAL A 26 -6.27 1.55 2.11
N SER A 27 -6.01 0.33 2.59
CA SER A 27 -6.83 -0.84 2.24
C SER A 27 -8.28 -0.67 2.72
N SER A 28 -8.48 -0.15 3.94
CA SER A 28 -9.82 0.05 4.51
C SER A 28 -10.61 1.13 3.76
N MET A 29 -9.95 2.23 3.38
CA MET A 29 -10.55 3.32 2.62
C MET A 29 -10.86 2.88 1.18
N ALA A 30 -9.92 2.21 0.52
CA ALA A 30 -10.12 1.74 -0.85
C ALA A 30 -11.27 0.73 -0.93
N LEU A 31 -11.43 -0.14 0.08
CA LEU A 31 -12.58 -1.03 0.17
C LEU A 31 -13.90 -0.28 0.33
N GLN A 32 -13.95 0.74 1.20
CA GLN A 32 -15.14 1.59 1.34
C GLN A 32 -15.49 2.29 0.01
N CYS A 33 -14.49 2.83 -0.69
CA CYS A 33 -14.67 3.44 -2.01
C CYS A 33 -15.17 2.43 -3.05
N ALA A 34 -14.58 1.24 -3.12
CA ALA A 34 -15.02 0.19 -4.04
C ALA A 34 -16.48 -0.22 -3.77
N ARG A 35 -16.88 -0.33 -2.50
CA ARG A 35 -18.27 -0.66 -2.12
C ARG A 35 -19.29 0.41 -2.46
N LEU A 36 -18.88 1.69 -2.46
CA LEU A 36 -19.72 2.82 -2.80
C LEU A 36 -19.70 3.15 -4.29
N ALA A 37 -18.81 2.53 -5.06
CA ALA A 37 -18.72 2.72 -6.50
C ALA A 37 -19.86 1.98 -7.21
N ASP A 38 -20.45 2.62 -8.22
CA ASP A 38 -21.46 1.99 -9.09
C ASP A 38 -20.89 0.76 -9.84
N GLN A 39 -19.58 0.75 -10.07
CA GLN A 39 -18.83 -0.34 -10.72
C GLN A 39 -17.56 -0.69 -9.93
N PRO A 40 -17.66 -1.50 -8.86
CA PRO A 40 -16.54 -1.80 -7.95
C PRO A 40 -15.33 -2.45 -8.64
N VAL A 41 -15.58 -3.35 -9.60
CA VAL A 41 -14.53 -4.06 -10.35
C VAL A 41 -13.76 -3.10 -11.24
N THR A 42 -14.48 -2.24 -11.99
CA THR A 42 -13.87 -1.20 -12.83
C THR A 42 -13.06 -0.23 -11.98
N TRP A 43 -13.61 0.21 -10.84
CA TRP A 43 -12.91 1.10 -9.92
C TRP A 43 -11.60 0.49 -9.38
N LEU A 44 -11.60 -0.79 -9.00
CA LEU A 44 -10.40 -1.48 -8.54
C LEU A 44 -9.33 -1.57 -9.64
N HIS A 45 -9.74 -1.81 -10.89
CA HIS A 45 -8.83 -1.84 -12.03
C HIS A 45 -8.23 -0.46 -12.33
N ASP A 46 -9.03 0.60 -12.27
CA ASP A 46 -8.59 1.98 -12.47
C ASP A 46 -7.62 2.41 -11.35
N LEU A 47 -7.91 2.01 -10.10
CA LEU A 47 -7.02 2.24 -8.97
C LEU A 47 -5.66 1.55 -9.16
N GLU A 48 -5.65 0.28 -9.57
CA GLU A 48 -4.43 -0.47 -9.85
C GLU A 48 -3.61 0.21 -10.95
N THR A 49 -4.26 0.58 -12.06
CA THR A 49 -3.61 1.27 -13.18
C THR A 49 -3.01 2.60 -12.74
N LEU A 50 -3.76 3.41 -11.99
CA LEU A 50 -3.30 4.71 -11.50
C LEU A 50 -2.14 4.56 -10.51
N ALA A 51 -2.23 3.60 -9.58
CA ALA A 51 -1.20 3.38 -8.57
C ALA A 51 0.13 2.92 -9.21
N LEU A 52 0.06 2.02 -10.19
CA LEU A 52 1.23 1.55 -10.93
C LEU A 52 1.85 2.67 -11.77
N ALA A 53 1.03 3.46 -12.49
CA ALA A 53 1.52 4.60 -13.27
C ALA A 53 2.15 5.68 -12.38
N ALA A 54 1.55 5.96 -11.22
CA ALA A 54 2.08 6.90 -10.24
C ALA A 54 3.42 6.40 -9.67
N ALA A 55 3.54 5.10 -9.38
CA ALA A 55 4.79 4.51 -8.92
C ALA A 55 5.87 4.53 -10.01
N ASP A 56 5.53 4.27 -11.28
CA ASP A 56 6.48 4.31 -12.40
C ASP A 56 7.01 5.73 -12.66
N GLY A 57 6.13 6.74 -12.55
CA GLY A 57 6.49 8.15 -12.72
C GLY A 57 7.06 8.84 -11.48
N ALA A 58 7.12 8.18 -10.33
CA ALA A 58 7.57 8.79 -9.08
C ALA A 58 9.09 9.02 -9.09
N PRO A 59 9.58 10.21 -8.71
CA PRO A 59 10.99 10.47 -8.54
C PRO A 59 11.45 9.86 -7.21
N PHE A 60 11.64 8.54 -7.15
CA PHE A 60 12.16 7.89 -5.95
C PHE A 60 13.54 8.44 -5.61
N LEU A 61 13.64 9.09 -4.45
CA LEU A 61 14.90 9.62 -3.94
C LEU A 61 15.55 8.59 -3.03
N LYS A 62 16.89 8.65 -2.95
CA LYS A 62 17.65 7.85 -1.99
C LYS A 62 17.20 8.19 -0.56
N ALA A 63 16.90 7.17 0.24
CA ALA A 63 16.57 7.32 1.66
C ALA A 63 17.57 6.51 2.50
N GLY A 64 18.50 7.20 3.17
CA GLY A 64 19.55 6.55 3.96
C GLY A 64 20.43 5.63 3.11
N SER A 65 20.47 4.34 3.45
CA SER A 65 21.17 3.29 2.70
C SER A 65 20.38 2.72 1.51
N ILE A 66 19.08 3.03 1.40
CA ILE A 66 18.21 2.49 0.36
C ILE A 66 18.33 3.34 -0.90
N GLY A 67 18.82 2.74 -1.98
CA GLY A 67 18.90 3.36 -3.29
C GLY A 67 17.52 3.51 -3.96
N PRO A 68 17.39 4.42 -4.95
CA PRO A 68 16.14 4.66 -5.69
C PRO A 68 15.47 3.38 -6.24
N ASP A 69 16.25 2.48 -6.84
CA ASP A 69 15.72 1.25 -7.44
C ASP A 69 15.15 0.29 -6.39
N MET A 70 15.80 0.17 -5.23
CA MET A 70 15.30 -0.64 -4.12
C MET A 70 14.03 -0.02 -3.52
N MET A 71 13.98 1.31 -3.39
CA MET A 71 12.79 2.01 -2.93
C MET A 71 11.61 1.78 -3.88
N ARG A 72 11.84 1.90 -5.19
CA ARG A 72 10.86 1.61 -6.22
C ARG A 72 10.33 0.18 -6.13
N ALA A 73 11.23 -0.80 -6.03
CA ALA A 73 10.84 -2.21 -5.93
C ALA A 73 10.00 -2.49 -4.67
N ALA A 74 10.38 -1.92 -3.53
CA ALA A 74 9.63 -2.06 -2.28
C ALA A 74 8.22 -1.43 -2.37
N VAL A 75 8.09 -0.28 -3.01
CA VAL A 75 6.80 0.39 -3.22
C VAL A 75 5.91 -0.42 -4.15
N LEU A 76 6.44 -0.92 -5.28
CA LEU A 76 5.68 -1.76 -6.20
C LEU A 76 5.18 -3.05 -5.54
N ALA A 77 6.05 -3.73 -4.77
CA ALA A 77 5.65 -4.93 -4.03
C ALA A 77 4.56 -4.64 -2.99
N SER A 78 4.64 -3.50 -2.30
CA SER A 78 3.62 -3.09 -1.32
C SER A 78 2.29 -2.78 -2.00
N LEU A 79 2.31 -2.10 -3.15
CA LEU A 79 1.11 -1.80 -3.93
C LEU A 79 0.42 -3.08 -4.43
N GLU A 80 1.19 -4.05 -4.94
CA GLU A 80 0.67 -5.34 -5.38
C GLU A 80 -0.01 -6.10 -4.23
N GLU A 81 0.59 -6.10 -3.04
CA GLU A 81 -0.01 -6.73 -1.86
C GLU A 81 -1.32 -6.06 -1.42
N ILE A 82 -1.37 -4.72 -1.40
CA ILE A 82 -2.58 -3.96 -1.08
C ILE A 82 -3.69 -4.27 -2.09
N ILE A 83 -3.38 -4.21 -3.39
CA ILE A 83 -4.35 -4.46 -4.46
C ILE A 83 -4.88 -5.90 -4.41
N THR A 84 -4.01 -6.88 -4.16
CA THR A 84 -4.41 -8.29 -4.02
C THR A 84 -5.37 -8.48 -2.85
N ARG A 85 -5.10 -7.86 -1.69
CA ARG A 85 -6.02 -7.89 -0.54
C ARG A 85 -7.36 -7.24 -0.89
N LEU A 86 -7.34 -6.08 -1.56
CA LEU A 86 -8.56 -5.37 -1.96
C LEU A 86 -9.44 -6.20 -2.89
N LYS A 87 -8.84 -6.83 -3.91
CA LYS A 87 -9.53 -7.76 -4.82
C LYS A 87 -10.18 -8.92 -4.05
N THR A 88 -9.42 -9.56 -3.17
CA THR A 88 -9.91 -10.68 -2.33
C THR A 88 -11.10 -10.26 -1.46
N VAL A 89 -11.05 -9.07 -0.87
CA VAL A 89 -12.14 -8.59 0.00
C VAL A 89 -13.37 -8.18 -0.84
N ALA A 90 -13.18 -7.56 -2.00
CA ALA A 90 -14.28 -7.26 -2.92
C ALA A 90 -15.01 -8.52 -3.40
N ASP A 91 -14.27 -9.60 -3.68
CA ASP A 91 -14.83 -10.89 -4.08
C ASP A 91 -15.62 -11.58 -2.96
N THR A 92 -15.23 -11.37 -1.70
CA THR A 92 -15.81 -12.07 -0.54
C THR A 92 -16.93 -11.31 0.17
N THR A 93 -16.97 -9.98 0.07
CA THR A 93 -17.93 -9.17 0.83
C THR A 93 -19.26 -8.92 0.11
N GLY A 94 -19.34 -9.15 -1.21
CA GLY A 94 -20.53 -8.84 -2.00
C GLY A 94 -20.94 -7.36 -1.90
N PRO A 95 -21.98 -6.92 -2.62
CA PRO A 95 -22.54 -5.59 -2.40
C PRO A 95 -23.12 -5.52 -0.99
N LEU A 96 -22.65 -4.58 -0.17
CA LEU A 96 -23.28 -4.33 1.13
C LEU A 96 -24.60 -3.58 0.91
N ALA A 97 -25.64 -4.02 1.60
CA ALA A 97 -26.95 -3.40 1.55
C ALA A 97 -26.84 -1.88 1.80
N PRO A 98 -27.51 -1.03 1.01
CA PRO A 98 -27.56 0.39 1.30
C PRO A 98 -28.19 0.60 2.68
N PHE A 99 -27.57 1.45 3.50
CA PHE A 99 -28.12 1.91 4.77
C PHE A 99 -29.33 2.81 4.54
#